data_AF-A0A9E3CYN1-F1
#
_entry.id   AF-A0A9E3CYN1-F1
#
_cell.length_a   1.000
_cell.length_b   1.000
_cell.length_c   1.000
_cell.angle_alpha   90.00
_cell.angle_beta   90.00
_cell.angle_gamma   90.00
#
_symmetry.space_group_name_H-M   'P 1'
#
loop_
_entity.id
_entity.type
_entity.pdbx_description
1 polymer ?
#
loop_
_entity_poly.entity_id
_entity_poly.type
_entity_poly.pdbx_seq_one_letter_code
_entity_poly.pdbx_strand_id
1 'polypeptide(L)'
;MAAKFDYSRIEGVQGNANVTPEFIEAVEQVADRLGTQPQYLLAAMSFETGGRFDPSIQNGIGATGLIQFLKSTAKNLGTTTDKLAKMSGVAQLAFVEKYFEPFKGRLGTLEAVYTSILSGSPKKPDAVLFKAGTPAYKLNPLDWNDDGIITAREATTPVAARMFGGIKAVQRRLLEVGAVPAAAKNGFADGRWGGNTTKALATFQKKNKLEETGLMDEATGLALFPPAAAATHASAAAATLPITAEGVPVSVALEKGSLSEAVGLLQDALVALGYMTLDQIGNFHGSFGPKTEAAVSAFQQNLGLTATGKFGDVESKALEDIQSGVAKGDTNTQVVKAIQTRLVELGLLTQKQVNTGPGIFGGQTEDAVKQFQTNHKLSASGVVEAKTFRALFNQIATSAPTPTSASGVFIAQDGEHFTVASSILMTADLQEKVANVANRYFAITGHGLIVTSGYRPPDRQSKAMFDKIVTEGETSVRNLYKNKALIDEILRTYRANKGNPTVAVAEMQKTIEEQMKRGRFISNHLLSNAIDVRKRTTNLASLKAAVSQVGGRVVVEGNHYHIELR
;
A
#
# COMPACT_ATOMS: atom_id res chain seq x y z
N MET A 1 15.42 -11.55 -12.01
CA MET A 1 14.14 -11.96 -11.39
C MET A 1 13.03 -11.27 -12.16
N ALA A 2 11.92 -11.94 -12.47
CA ALA A 2 10.74 -11.26 -13.00
C ALA A 2 10.28 -10.19 -11.98
N ALA A 3 9.90 -9.01 -12.45
CA ALA A 3 9.38 -7.96 -11.58
C ALA A 3 8.12 -8.46 -10.86
N LYS A 4 8.04 -8.22 -9.54
CA LYS A 4 6.87 -8.59 -8.74
C LYS A 4 5.67 -7.75 -9.19
N PHE A 5 4.49 -8.37 -9.32
CA PHE A 5 3.26 -7.65 -9.68
C PHE A 5 2.92 -6.62 -8.60
N ASP A 6 2.57 -5.40 -9.02
CA ASP A 6 2.17 -4.31 -8.12
C ASP A 6 0.68 -4.42 -7.78
N TYR A 7 0.38 -4.97 -6.59
CA TYR A 7 -1.01 -5.21 -6.17
C TYR A 7 -1.81 -3.92 -5.95
N SER A 8 -1.17 -2.76 -5.79
CA SER A 8 -1.88 -1.48 -5.59
C SER A 8 -2.78 -1.13 -6.78
N ARG A 9 -2.46 -1.68 -7.96
CA ARG A 9 -3.23 -1.53 -9.20
C ARG A 9 -4.53 -2.34 -9.20
N ILE A 10 -4.66 -3.33 -8.33
CA ILE A 10 -5.86 -4.16 -8.25
C ILE A 10 -6.98 -3.32 -7.62
N GLU A 11 -8.13 -3.22 -8.30
CA GLU A 11 -9.27 -2.43 -7.85
C GLU A 11 -9.69 -2.86 -6.44
N GLY A 12 -9.73 -1.90 -5.51
CA GLY A 12 -10.12 -2.15 -4.13
C GLY A 12 -9.00 -2.66 -3.21
N VAL A 13 -7.75 -2.76 -3.67
CA VAL A 13 -6.60 -3.08 -2.81
C VAL A 13 -6.04 -1.82 -2.12
N GLN A 14 -5.69 -0.77 -2.88
CA GLN A 14 -5.05 0.42 -2.32
C GLN A 14 -6.00 1.19 -1.40
N GLY A 15 -5.57 1.43 -0.15
CA GLY A 15 -6.32 2.18 0.85
C GLY A 15 -7.53 1.44 1.45
N ASN A 16 -7.68 0.14 1.19
CA ASN A 16 -8.78 -0.64 1.74
C ASN A 16 -8.47 -1.18 3.14
N ALA A 17 -9.32 -0.84 4.12
CA ALA A 17 -9.16 -1.26 5.51
C ALA A 17 -9.18 -2.78 5.73
N ASN A 18 -9.82 -3.53 4.84
CA ASN A 18 -9.86 -5.00 4.87
C ASN A 18 -8.63 -5.64 4.20
N VAL A 19 -7.89 -4.88 3.38
CA VAL A 19 -6.69 -5.34 2.67
C VAL A 19 -5.47 -4.85 3.44
N THR A 20 -5.29 -5.43 4.63
CA THR A 20 -4.09 -5.16 5.43
C THR A 20 -2.89 -5.88 4.81
N PRO A 21 -1.66 -5.45 5.11
CA PRO A 21 -0.49 -6.21 4.68
C PRO A 21 -0.41 -7.63 5.22
N GLU A 22 -0.91 -7.88 6.44
CA GLU A 22 -1.03 -9.25 6.95
C GLU A 22 -1.97 -10.09 6.08
N PHE A 23 -3.02 -9.48 5.54
CA PHE A 23 -3.89 -10.11 4.55
C PHE A 23 -3.17 -10.36 3.23
N ILE A 24 -2.44 -9.38 2.68
CA ILE A 24 -1.65 -9.56 1.46
C ILE A 24 -0.62 -10.68 1.62
N GLU A 25 0.13 -10.68 2.71
CA GLU A 25 1.11 -11.74 3.00
C GLU A 25 0.42 -13.11 3.08
N ALA A 26 -0.70 -13.20 3.79
CA ALA A 26 -1.45 -14.45 3.87
C ALA A 26 -1.92 -14.91 2.47
N VAL A 27 -2.34 -14.00 1.59
CA VAL A 27 -2.67 -14.32 0.18
C VAL A 27 -1.44 -14.83 -0.57
N GLU A 28 -0.28 -14.17 -0.43
CA GLU A 28 0.96 -14.62 -1.07
C GLU A 28 1.35 -16.03 -0.62
N GLN A 29 1.23 -16.31 0.68
CA GLN A 29 1.53 -17.60 1.24
C GLN A 29 0.55 -18.70 0.78
N VAL A 30 -0.75 -18.38 0.68
CA VAL A 30 -1.76 -19.29 0.12
C VAL A 30 -1.47 -19.55 -1.36
N ALA A 31 -1.17 -18.51 -2.13
CA ALA A 31 -0.84 -18.64 -3.55
C ALA A 31 0.38 -19.54 -3.78
N ASP A 32 1.45 -19.32 -3.00
CA ASP A 32 2.66 -20.15 -2.99
C ASP A 32 2.32 -21.64 -2.76
N ARG A 33 1.47 -21.94 -1.76
CA ARG A 33 1.10 -23.33 -1.42
C ARG A 33 0.22 -24.00 -2.47
N LEU A 34 -0.62 -23.24 -3.15
CA LEU A 34 -1.51 -23.72 -4.21
C LEU A 34 -0.82 -23.81 -5.59
N GLY A 35 0.35 -23.18 -5.74
CA GLY A 35 1.03 -23.06 -7.03
C GLY A 35 0.30 -22.11 -7.99
N THR A 36 -0.20 -20.99 -7.48
CA THR A 36 -0.85 -19.91 -8.25
C THR A 36 -0.17 -18.57 -8.00
N GLN A 37 -0.64 -17.50 -8.65
CA GLN A 37 -0.11 -16.15 -8.45
C GLN A 37 -0.99 -15.34 -7.48
N PRO A 38 -0.42 -14.55 -6.56
CA PRO A 38 -1.20 -13.81 -5.56
C PRO A 38 -2.20 -12.83 -6.19
N GLN A 39 -1.83 -12.17 -7.29
CA GLN A 39 -2.70 -11.24 -8.00
C GLN A 39 -3.95 -11.91 -8.57
N TYR A 40 -3.92 -13.22 -8.87
CA TYR A 40 -5.11 -13.94 -9.34
C TYR A 40 -6.13 -14.16 -8.23
N LEU A 41 -5.65 -14.52 -7.03
CA LEU A 41 -6.51 -14.62 -5.85
C LEU A 41 -7.07 -13.25 -5.47
N LEU A 42 -6.25 -12.20 -5.48
CA LEU A 42 -6.70 -10.83 -5.16
C LEU A 42 -7.70 -10.29 -6.20
N ALA A 43 -7.49 -10.55 -7.49
CA ALA A 43 -8.42 -10.13 -8.53
C ALA A 43 -9.77 -10.85 -8.41
N ALA A 44 -9.76 -12.16 -8.15
CA ALA A 44 -10.97 -12.91 -7.87
C ALA A 44 -11.69 -12.37 -6.63
N MET A 45 -10.98 -12.14 -5.52
CA MET A 45 -11.58 -11.58 -4.30
C MET A 45 -12.13 -10.17 -4.49
N SER A 46 -11.40 -9.33 -5.25
CA SER A 46 -11.89 -8.01 -5.65
C SER A 46 -13.20 -8.14 -6.44
N PHE A 47 -13.26 -9.05 -7.41
CA PHE A 47 -14.47 -9.25 -8.20
C PHE A 47 -15.65 -9.75 -7.34
N GLU A 48 -15.45 -10.82 -6.57
CA GLU A 48 -16.46 -11.47 -5.72
C GLU A 48 -17.02 -10.54 -4.63
N THR A 49 -16.19 -9.63 -4.12
CA THR A 49 -16.58 -8.68 -3.07
C THR A 49 -16.93 -7.30 -3.60
N GLY A 50 -16.84 -7.05 -4.91
CA GLY A 50 -17.00 -5.73 -5.51
C GLY A 50 -15.95 -4.70 -5.04
N GLY A 51 -14.72 -5.14 -4.81
CA GLY A 51 -13.57 -4.34 -4.39
C GLY A 51 -13.50 -4.07 -2.88
N ARG A 52 -14.44 -4.60 -2.08
CA ARG A 52 -14.51 -4.33 -0.63
C ARG A 52 -13.59 -5.21 0.20
N PHE A 53 -13.26 -6.42 -0.27
CA PHE A 53 -12.50 -7.44 0.47
C PHE A 53 -13.11 -7.76 1.86
N ASP A 54 -14.40 -7.48 2.04
CA ASP A 54 -15.10 -7.69 3.30
C ASP A 54 -15.47 -9.18 3.44
N PRO A 55 -14.92 -9.91 4.44
CA PRO A 55 -15.20 -11.33 4.65
C PRO A 55 -16.63 -11.61 5.11
N SER A 56 -17.39 -10.60 5.53
CA SER A 56 -18.77 -10.72 6.00
C SER A 56 -19.81 -10.59 4.90
N ILE A 57 -19.40 -10.14 3.70
CA ILE A 57 -20.33 -9.82 2.63
C ILE A 57 -21.11 -11.05 2.17
N GLN A 58 -22.43 -10.91 2.04
CA GLN A 58 -23.33 -11.99 1.66
C GLN A 58 -24.25 -11.55 0.52
N ASN A 59 -24.37 -12.39 -0.51
CA ASN A 59 -25.29 -12.14 -1.62
C ASN A 59 -26.70 -12.70 -1.34
N GLY A 60 -27.65 -12.44 -2.26
CA GLY A 60 -29.06 -12.82 -2.11
C GLY A 60 -29.34 -14.33 -1.98
N ILE A 61 -28.40 -15.19 -2.40
CA ILE A 61 -28.52 -16.66 -2.25
C ILE A 61 -27.77 -17.19 -1.02
N GLY A 62 -27.15 -16.31 -0.25
CA GLY A 62 -26.43 -16.64 0.98
C GLY A 62 -25.02 -17.17 0.76
N ALA A 63 -24.39 -16.85 -0.37
CA ALA A 63 -22.96 -17.03 -0.54
C ALA A 63 -22.21 -15.94 0.24
N THR A 64 -21.12 -16.29 0.92
CA THR A 64 -20.47 -15.40 1.90
C THR A 64 -18.96 -15.28 1.71
N GLY A 65 -18.44 -14.07 1.91
CA GLY A 65 -17.02 -13.81 2.10
C GLY A 65 -16.22 -13.55 0.83
N LEU A 66 -14.89 -13.62 0.99
CA LEU A 66 -13.86 -13.21 0.03
C LEU A 66 -14.00 -13.86 -1.35
N ILE A 67 -14.51 -15.09 -1.42
CA ILE A 67 -14.76 -15.80 -2.67
C ILE A 67 -16.23 -16.26 -2.81
N GLN A 68 -17.15 -15.66 -2.05
CA GLN A 68 -18.57 -15.99 -2.04
C GLN A 68 -18.85 -17.50 -1.84
N PHE A 69 -18.42 -18.06 -0.70
CA PHE A 69 -18.66 -19.47 -0.36
C PHE A 69 -20.15 -19.78 -0.27
N LEU A 70 -20.64 -20.70 -1.10
CA LEU A 70 -21.98 -21.26 -0.97
C LEU A 70 -22.14 -22.05 0.35
N LYS A 71 -23.38 -22.14 0.87
CA LYS A 71 -23.70 -22.89 2.10
C LYS A 71 -23.22 -24.35 2.06
N SER A 72 -23.43 -25.04 0.94
CA SER A 72 -22.97 -26.43 0.73
C SER A 72 -21.44 -26.54 0.74
N THR A 73 -20.77 -25.62 0.05
CA THR A 73 -19.31 -25.52 0.02
C THR A 73 -18.74 -25.27 1.41
N ALA A 74 -19.27 -24.30 2.15
CA ALA A 74 -18.85 -24.01 3.52
C ALA A 74 -19.00 -25.25 4.43
N LYS A 75 -20.11 -25.98 4.31
CA LYS A 75 -20.33 -27.24 5.04
C LYS A 75 -19.28 -28.30 4.71
N ASN A 76 -18.97 -28.50 3.43
CA ASN A 76 -17.96 -29.46 2.99
C ASN A 76 -16.55 -29.10 3.49
N LEU A 77 -16.27 -27.82 3.71
CA LEU A 77 -15.02 -27.34 4.30
C LEU A 77 -15.00 -27.39 5.84
N GLY A 78 -16.04 -27.95 6.47
CA GLY A 78 -16.14 -28.10 7.92
C GLY A 78 -16.55 -26.83 8.66
N THR A 79 -17.21 -25.88 7.98
CA THR A 79 -17.68 -24.61 8.56
C THR A 79 -19.11 -24.27 8.12
N THR A 80 -19.57 -23.05 8.36
CA THR A 80 -20.84 -22.52 7.86
C THR A 80 -20.64 -21.10 7.33
N THR A 81 -21.54 -20.63 6.48
CA THR A 81 -21.54 -19.23 6.00
C THR A 81 -21.62 -18.23 7.16
N ASP A 82 -22.40 -18.53 8.20
CA ASP A 82 -22.50 -17.67 9.40
C ASP A 82 -21.19 -17.59 10.19
N LYS A 83 -20.41 -18.69 10.22
CA LYS A 83 -19.08 -18.69 10.82
C LYS A 83 -18.09 -17.94 9.94
N LEU A 84 -18.14 -18.15 8.62
CA LEU A 84 -17.30 -17.45 7.65
C LEU A 84 -17.54 -15.94 7.70
N ALA A 85 -18.78 -15.48 7.82
CA ALA A 85 -19.13 -14.06 7.91
C ALA A 85 -18.53 -13.37 9.15
N LYS A 86 -18.22 -14.16 10.18
CA LYS A 86 -17.67 -13.71 11.46
C LYS A 86 -16.15 -13.76 11.52
N MET A 87 -15.50 -14.30 10.49
CA MET A 87 -14.05 -14.38 10.40
C MET A 87 -13.48 -13.08 9.86
N SER A 88 -12.25 -12.75 10.24
CA SER A 88 -11.48 -11.74 9.51
C SER A 88 -11.04 -12.27 8.14
N GLY A 89 -10.60 -11.38 7.24
CA GLY A 89 -10.10 -11.76 5.93
C GLY A 89 -8.98 -12.80 6.02
N VAL A 90 -7.99 -12.59 6.91
CA VAL A 90 -6.87 -13.52 7.15
C VAL A 90 -7.36 -14.89 7.60
N ALA A 91 -8.29 -14.95 8.56
CA ALA A 91 -8.84 -16.22 9.02
C ALA A 91 -9.61 -16.96 7.92
N GLN A 92 -10.33 -16.22 7.07
CA GLN A 92 -11.10 -16.79 5.97
C GLN A 92 -10.19 -17.34 4.84
N LEU A 93 -8.97 -16.83 4.68
CA LEU A 93 -8.00 -17.35 3.71
C LEU A 93 -7.62 -18.82 3.94
N ALA A 94 -7.67 -19.31 5.17
CA ALA A 94 -7.48 -20.73 5.45
C ALA A 94 -8.56 -21.60 4.78
N PHE A 95 -9.79 -21.08 4.64
CA PHE A 95 -10.88 -21.76 3.93
C PHE A 95 -10.79 -21.55 2.42
N VAL A 96 -10.27 -20.40 1.97
CA VAL A 96 -9.94 -20.17 0.56
C VAL A 96 -8.91 -21.19 0.10
N GLU A 97 -7.85 -21.40 0.88
CA GLU A 97 -6.84 -22.41 0.59
C GLU A 97 -7.44 -23.82 0.53
N LYS A 98 -8.19 -24.24 1.56
CA LYS A 98 -8.85 -25.56 1.56
C LYS A 98 -9.78 -25.77 0.36
N TYR A 99 -10.46 -24.71 -0.10
CA TYR A 99 -11.31 -24.77 -1.27
C TYR A 99 -10.52 -25.04 -2.55
N PHE A 100 -9.35 -24.40 -2.70
CA PHE A 100 -8.50 -24.53 -3.88
C PHE A 100 -7.53 -25.72 -3.82
N GLU A 101 -7.29 -26.32 -2.65
CA GLU A 101 -6.34 -27.44 -2.48
C GLU A 101 -6.57 -28.61 -3.46
N PRO A 102 -7.80 -29.05 -3.77
CA PRO A 102 -8.04 -30.10 -4.77
C PRO A 102 -7.58 -29.75 -6.19
N PHE A 103 -7.32 -28.47 -6.46
CA PHE A 103 -6.90 -27.94 -7.76
C PHE A 103 -5.43 -27.53 -7.82
N LYS A 104 -4.67 -27.78 -6.75
CA LYS A 104 -3.24 -27.47 -6.67
C LYS A 104 -2.47 -27.95 -7.91
N GLY A 105 -1.66 -27.05 -8.46
CA GLY A 105 -0.92 -27.29 -9.72
C GLY A 105 -1.73 -27.08 -11.01
N ARG A 106 -3.04 -26.80 -10.93
CA ARG A 106 -3.91 -26.47 -12.08
C ARG A 106 -4.40 -25.03 -12.07
N LEU A 107 -3.87 -24.20 -11.18
CA LEU A 107 -4.29 -22.81 -10.94
C LEU A 107 -3.30 -21.79 -11.52
N GLY A 108 -2.58 -22.16 -12.58
CA GLY A 108 -1.51 -21.34 -13.17
C GLY A 108 -1.98 -20.12 -13.95
N THR A 109 -3.29 -19.95 -14.17
CA THR A 109 -3.89 -18.83 -14.91
C THR A 109 -5.03 -18.20 -14.12
N LEU A 110 -5.33 -16.94 -14.41
CA LEU A 110 -6.47 -16.24 -13.81
C LEU A 110 -7.79 -16.95 -14.12
N GLU A 111 -7.95 -17.44 -15.35
CA GLU A 111 -9.14 -18.18 -15.79
C GLU A 111 -9.31 -19.45 -14.96
N ALA A 112 -8.23 -20.18 -14.69
CA ALA A 112 -8.29 -21.39 -13.87
C ALA A 112 -8.72 -21.09 -12.42
N VAL A 113 -8.21 -20.01 -11.83
CA VAL A 113 -8.60 -19.56 -10.48
C VAL A 113 -10.08 -19.15 -10.46
N TYR A 114 -10.48 -18.26 -11.36
CA TYR A 114 -11.83 -17.71 -11.34
C TYR A 114 -12.90 -18.73 -11.74
N THR A 115 -12.65 -19.55 -12.77
CA THR A 115 -13.61 -20.59 -13.17
C THR A 115 -13.78 -21.69 -12.13
N SER A 116 -12.80 -21.89 -11.24
CA SER A 116 -12.99 -22.74 -10.07
C SER A 116 -14.10 -22.18 -9.18
N ILE A 117 -14.10 -20.86 -8.90
CA ILE A 117 -15.13 -20.19 -8.11
C ILE A 117 -16.48 -20.21 -8.85
N LEU A 118 -16.48 -19.79 -10.13
CA LEU A 118 -17.69 -19.65 -10.93
C LEU A 118 -18.38 -20.98 -11.24
N SER A 119 -17.60 -22.03 -11.52
CA SER A 119 -18.11 -23.30 -12.09
C SER A 119 -17.64 -24.56 -11.35
N GLY A 120 -16.92 -24.41 -10.24
CA GLY A 120 -16.46 -25.52 -9.40
C GLY A 120 -15.25 -26.29 -9.94
N SER A 121 -14.63 -25.86 -11.05
CA SER A 121 -13.40 -26.51 -11.55
C SER A 121 -12.55 -25.56 -12.41
N PRO A 122 -11.20 -25.71 -12.39
CA PRO A 122 -10.32 -24.91 -13.23
C PRO A 122 -10.50 -25.24 -14.71
N LYS A 123 -10.63 -24.19 -15.54
CA LYS A 123 -10.76 -24.26 -17.00
C LYS A 123 -9.62 -23.53 -17.71
N LYS A 124 -9.33 -23.96 -18.94
CA LYS A 124 -8.43 -23.26 -19.86
C LYS A 124 -9.15 -22.06 -20.49
N PRO A 125 -8.44 -21.02 -20.98
CA PRO A 125 -9.07 -19.81 -21.51
C PRO A 125 -10.09 -20.05 -22.63
N ASP A 126 -9.83 -21.00 -23.51
CA ASP A 126 -10.67 -21.39 -24.66
C ASP A 126 -11.82 -22.34 -24.31
N ALA A 127 -11.90 -22.79 -23.06
CA ALA A 127 -12.95 -23.72 -22.64
C ALA A 127 -14.33 -23.04 -22.70
N VAL A 128 -15.25 -23.67 -23.43
CA VAL A 128 -16.64 -23.23 -23.49
C VAL A 128 -17.34 -23.50 -22.15
N LEU A 129 -17.90 -22.45 -21.55
CA LEU A 129 -18.69 -22.53 -20.32
C LEU A 129 -20.18 -22.63 -20.65
N PHE A 130 -20.68 -21.75 -21.53
CA PHE A 130 -22.08 -21.69 -21.91
C PHE A 130 -22.23 -21.47 -23.41
N LYS A 131 -23.35 -21.94 -23.96
CA LYS A 131 -23.69 -21.77 -25.38
C LYS A 131 -25.08 -21.14 -25.52
N ALA A 132 -25.25 -20.34 -26.55
CA ALA A 132 -26.53 -19.75 -26.92
C ALA A 132 -27.64 -20.80 -26.94
N GLY A 133 -28.81 -20.42 -26.43
CA GLY A 133 -29.97 -21.31 -26.30
C GLY A 133 -30.06 -22.08 -24.98
N THR A 134 -29.02 -22.11 -24.15
CA THR A 134 -29.10 -22.71 -22.80
C THR A 134 -29.64 -21.73 -21.75
N PRO A 135 -30.33 -22.20 -20.69
CA PRO A 135 -30.73 -21.33 -19.58
C PRO A 135 -29.55 -20.63 -18.90
N ALA A 136 -28.41 -21.32 -18.77
CA ALA A 136 -27.21 -20.77 -18.18
C ALA A 136 -26.62 -19.61 -19.00
N TYR A 137 -26.64 -19.68 -20.33
CA TYR A 137 -26.22 -18.57 -21.18
C TYR A 137 -27.09 -17.32 -20.97
N LYS A 138 -28.42 -17.48 -20.89
CA LYS A 138 -29.34 -16.34 -20.70
C LYS A 138 -29.13 -15.61 -19.37
N LEU A 139 -28.64 -16.30 -18.35
CA LEU A 139 -28.37 -15.75 -17.02
C LEU A 139 -27.00 -15.06 -16.92
N ASN A 140 -26.11 -15.27 -17.90
CA ASN A 140 -24.74 -14.76 -17.89
C ASN A 140 -24.51 -13.88 -19.13
N PRO A 141 -24.75 -12.56 -19.05
CA PRO A 141 -24.51 -11.64 -20.17
C PRO A 141 -23.01 -11.32 -20.31
N LEU A 142 -22.22 -12.35 -20.62
CA LEU A 142 -20.75 -12.31 -20.67
C LEU A 142 -20.20 -12.65 -22.06
N ASP A 143 -21.06 -12.87 -23.05
CA ASP A 143 -20.66 -13.01 -24.46
C ASP A 143 -20.31 -11.61 -24.99
N TRP A 144 -19.01 -11.29 -25.00
CA TRP A 144 -18.53 -9.93 -25.28
C TRP A 144 -18.22 -9.70 -26.75
N ASN A 145 -18.08 -10.78 -27.53
CA ASN A 145 -17.80 -10.75 -28.96
C ASN A 145 -19.03 -11.12 -29.82
N ASP A 146 -20.15 -11.50 -29.20
CA ASP A 146 -21.43 -11.87 -29.81
C ASP A 146 -21.33 -13.07 -30.76
N ASP A 147 -20.49 -14.06 -30.40
CA ASP A 147 -20.28 -15.28 -31.19
C ASP A 147 -21.22 -16.44 -30.79
N GLY A 148 -22.04 -16.25 -29.75
CA GLY A 148 -23.00 -17.22 -29.24
C GLY A 148 -22.38 -18.24 -28.27
N ILE A 149 -21.13 -18.04 -27.85
CA ILE A 149 -20.39 -18.89 -26.93
C ILE A 149 -19.83 -18.01 -25.82
N ILE A 150 -19.92 -18.48 -24.57
CA ILE A 150 -19.22 -17.85 -23.44
C ILE A 150 -18.07 -18.77 -23.05
N THR A 151 -16.87 -18.31 -23.32
CA THR A 151 -15.61 -18.97 -22.93
C THR A 151 -15.17 -18.60 -21.52
N ALA A 152 -14.21 -19.34 -20.97
CA ALA A 152 -13.59 -19.00 -19.70
C ALA A 152 -12.90 -17.62 -19.75
N ARG A 153 -12.27 -17.27 -20.87
CA ARG A 153 -11.62 -15.96 -21.07
C ARG A 153 -12.62 -14.81 -21.03
N GLU A 154 -13.79 -14.96 -21.63
CA GLU A 154 -14.85 -13.95 -21.60
C GLU A 154 -15.43 -13.78 -20.20
N ALA A 155 -15.72 -14.88 -19.52
CA ALA A 155 -16.21 -14.83 -18.15
C ALA A 155 -15.20 -14.17 -17.19
N THR A 156 -13.90 -14.30 -17.49
CA THR A 156 -12.81 -13.77 -16.67
C THR A 156 -12.42 -12.33 -17.05
N THR A 157 -12.84 -11.81 -18.21
CA THR A 157 -12.48 -10.47 -18.70
C THR A 157 -12.73 -9.35 -17.67
N PRO A 158 -13.90 -9.28 -17.00
CA PRO A 158 -14.12 -8.31 -15.94
C PRO A 158 -13.18 -8.47 -14.73
N VAL A 159 -12.78 -9.70 -14.42
CA VAL A 159 -11.84 -10.04 -13.34
C VAL A 159 -10.42 -9.61 -13.71
N ALA A 160 -9.99 -9.87 -14.94
CA ALA A 160 -8.72 -9.39 -15.46
C ALA A 160 -8.65 -7.86 -15.45
N ALA A 161 -9.75 -7.17 -15.78
CA ALA A 161 -9.81 -5.71 -15.68
C ALA A 161 -9.60 -5.21 -14.22
N ARG A 162 -10.06 -5.96 -13.20
CA ARG A 162 -9.82 -5.61 -11.78
C ARG A 162 -8.33 -5.53 -11.47
N MET A 163 -7.47 -6.33 -12.11
CA MET A 163 -6.01 -6.27 -11.89
C MET A 163 -5.39 -4.92 -12.28
N PHE A 164 -6.09 -4.11 -13.07
CA PHE A 164 -5.62 -2.85 -13.62
C PHE A 164 -6.62 -1.71 -13.35
N GLY A 165 -7.17 -1.67 -12.14
CA GLY A 165 -8.04 -0.59 -11.66
C GLY A 165 -9.51 -0.68 -12.10
N GLY A 166 -9.90 -1.79 -12.75
CA GLY A 166 -11.28 -2.05 -13.16
C GLY A 166 -11.63 -1.57 -14.56
N ILE A 167 -12.86 -1.92 -15.00
CA ILE A 167 -13.34 -1.66 -16.37
C ILE A 167 -13.24 -0.18 -16.74
N LYS A 168 -13.65 0.72 -15.84
CA LYS A 168 -13.63 2.16 -16.10
C LYS A 168 -12.20 2.72 -16.21
N ALA A 169 -11.22 2.14 -15.52
CA ALA A 169 -9.82 2.51 -15.66
C ALA A 169 -9.28 2.05 -17.02
N VAL A 170 -9.58 0.81 -17.43
CA VAL A 170 -9.24 0.28 -18.76
C VAL A 170 -9.85 1.15 -19.87
N GLN A 171 -11.14 1.50 -19.79
CA GLN A 171 -11.79 2.33 -20.80
C GLN A 171 -11.18 3.74 -20.90
N ARG A 172 -10.85 4.37 -19.76
CA ARG A 172 -10.13 5.66 -19.77
C ARG A 172 -8.76 5.53 -20.42
N ARG A 173 -8.02 4.47 -20.09
CA ARG A 173 -6.70 4.23 -20.69
C ARG A 173 -6.78 4.02 -22.19
N LEU A 174 -7.80 3.31 -22.68
CA LEU A 174 -8.05 3.14 -24.12
C LEU A 174 -8.33 4.47 -24.84
N LEU A 175 -9.01 5.42 -24.19
CA LEU A 175 -9.18 6.78 -24.72
C LEU A 175 -7.84 7.51 -24.82
N GLU A 176 -7.03 7.46 -23.76
CA GLU A 176 -5.71 8.13 -23.68
C GLU A 176 -4.72 7.62 -24.73
N VAL A 177 -4.64 6.30 -24.93
CA VAL A 177 -3.73 5.70 -25.93
C VAL A 177 -4.27 5.80 -27.36
N GLY A 178 -5.42 6.45 -27.56
CA GLY A 178 -6.03 6.69 -28.86
C GLY A 178 -6.58 5.43 -29.53
N ALA A 179 -6.93 4.40 -28.76
CA ALA A 179 -7.48 3.15 -29.29
C ALA A 179 -9.00 3.23 -29.57
N VAL A 180 -9.68 4.27 -29.05
CA VAL A 180 -11.12 4.48 -29.22
C VAL A 180 -11.41 5.35 -30.46
N PRO A 181 -12.23 4.87 -31.41
CA PRO A 181 -12.65 5.67 -32.57
C PRO A 181 -13.36 6.96 -32.15
N ALA A 182 -13.17 8.05 -32.89
CA ALA A 182 -13.73 9.37 -32.57
C ALA A 182 -15.26 9.34 -32.33
N ALA A 183 -16.00 8.59 -33.14
CA ALA A 183 -17.45 8.43 -33.02
C ALA A 183 -17.91 7.75 -31.72
N ALA A 184 -17.03 7.01 -31.04
CA ALA A 184 -17.33 6.26 -29.83
C ALA A 184 -16.78 6.89 -28.54
N LYS A 185 -16.10 8.06 -28.61
CA LYS A 185 -15.43 8.68 -27.45
C LYS A 185 -16.40 9.19 -26.39
N ASN A 186 -17.52 9.76 -26.81
CA ASN A 186 -18.49 10.35 -25.88
C ASN A 186 -19.17 9.26 -25.06
N GLY A 187 -19.00 9.32 -23.73
CA GLY A 187 -19.58 8.33 -22.82
C GLY A 187 -18.88 6.97 -22.83
N PHE A 188 -17.71 6.82 -23.47
CA PHE A 188 -17.02 5.53 -23.60
C PHE A 188 -16.65 4.89 -22.25
N ALA A 189 -16.18 5.70 -21.29
CA ALA A 189 -15.73 5.22 -19.97
C ALA A 189 -16.90 5.13 -18.97
N ASP A 190 -17.92 4.36 -19.34
CA ASP A 190 -19.16 4.16 -18.56
C ASP A 190 -19.03 3.10 -17.44
N GLY A 191 -17.91 2.36 -17.41
CA GLY A 191 -17.66 1.28 -16.46
C GLY A 191 -18.33 -0.05 -16.82
N ARG A 192 -18.91 -0.19 -18.02
CA ARG A 192 -19.55 -1.41 -18.50
C ARG A 192 -18.73 -2.04 -19.63
N TRP A 193 -18.42 -3.33 -19.52
CA TRP A 193 -17.82 -4.04 -20.64
C TRP A 193 -18.88 -4.27 -21.72
N GLY A 194 -18.50 -4.17 -22.99
CA GLY A 194 -19.40 -4.34 -24.12
C GLY A 194 -18.66 -4.14 -25.44
N GLY A 195 -19.38 -4.28 -26.56
CA GLY A 195 -18.79 -4.36 -27.90
C GLY A 195 -17.87 -3.17 -28.28
N ASN A 196 -18.14 -1.96 -27.80
CA ASN A 196 -17.25 -0.81 -28.03
C ASN A 196 -15.91 -0.96 -27.30
N THR A 197 -15.94 -1.42 -26.04
CA THR A 197 -14.73 -1.73 -25.26
C THR A 197 -13.95 -2.87 -25.92
N THR A 198 -14.64 -3.93 -26.34
CA THR A 198 -14.05 -5.08 -27.04
C THR A 198 -13.31 -4.64 -28.31
N LYS A 199 -13.95 -3.84 -29.17
CA LYS A 199 -13.35 -3.32 -30.41
C LYS A 199 -12.16 -2.41 -30.18
N ALA A 200 -12.25 -1.50 -29.20
CA ALA A 200 -11.13 -0.62 -28.85
C ALA A 200 -9.93 -1.41 -28.32
N LEU A 201 -10.19 -2.42 -27.48
CA LEU A 201 -9.14 -3.28 -26.97
C LEU A 201 -8.49 -4.14 -28.05
N ALA A 202 -9.28 -4.72 -28.97
CA ALA A 202 -8.76 -5.44 -30.14
C ALA A 202 -7.86 -4.54 -31.01
N THR A 203 -8.27 -3.29 -31.23
CA THR A 203 -7.45 -2.28 -31.95
C THR A 203 -6.13 -2.03 -31.24
N PHE A 204 -6.16 -1.89 -29.91
CA PHE A 204 -4.96 -1.74 -29.09
C PHE A 204 -4.06 -2.98 -29.16
N GLN A 205 -4.62 -4.18 -29.00
CA GLN A 205 -3.89 -5.45 -29.05
C GLN A 205 -3.19 -5.62 -30.40
N LYS A 206 -3.92 -5.41 -31.49
CA LYS A 206 -3.36 -5.44 -32.85
C LYS A 206 -2.20 -4.46 -33.03
N LYS A 207 -2.38 -3.21 -32.60
CA LYS A 207 -1.33 -2.17 -32.68
C LYS A 207 -0.08 -2.55 -31.89
N ASN A 208 -0.24 -3.24 -30.77
CA ASN A 208 0.85 -3.65 -29.88
C ASN A 208 1.33 -5.10 -30.11
N LYS A 209 0.92 -5.75 -31.20
CA LYS A 209 1.31 -7.13 -31.57
C LYS A 209 0.95 -8.18 -30.50
N LEU A 210 -0.18 -7.97 -29.82
CA LEU A 210 -0.79 -8.95 -28.91
C LEU A 210 -1.85 -9.77 -29.68
N GLU A 211 -2.33 -10.85 -29.06
CA GLU A 211 -3.46 -11.63 -29.57
C GLU A 211 -4.71 -10.72 -29.67
N GLU A 212 -5.29 -10.57 -30.87
CA GLU A 212 -6.43 -9.70 -31.17
C GLU A 212 -7.74 -10.33 -30.68
N THR A 213 -7.88 -10.51 -29.36
CA THR A 213 -9.05 -11.15 -28.75
C THR A 213 -10.18 -10.18 -28.47
N GLY A 214 -9.88 -8.88 -28.31
CA GLY A 214 -10.82 -7.89 -27.79
C GLY A 214 -11.17 -8.08 -26.30
N LEU A 215 -10.54 -9.04 -25.63
CA LEU A 215 -10.80 -9.42 -24.24
C LEU A 215 -9.63 -9.02 -23.36
N MET A 216 -9.91 -8.77 -22.08
CA MET A 216 -8.87 -8.41 -21.13
C MET A 216 -8.15 -9.66 -20.63
N ASP A 217 -6.83 -9.65 -20.70
CA ASP A 217 -5.94 -10.60 -20.05
C ASP A 217 -4.75 -9.86 -19.39
N GLU A 218 -3.92 -10.61 -18.67
CA GLU A 218 -2.77 -10.03 -17.95
C GLU A 218 -1.76 -9.38 -18.91
N ALA A 219 -1.50 -10.00 -20.07
CA ALA A 219 -0.57 -9.46 -21.07
C ALA A 219 -1.06 -8.12 -21.65
N THR A 220 -2.35 -8.03 -21.99
CA THR A 220 -2.97 -6.81 -22.49
C THR A 220 -2.98 -5.71 -21.44
N GLY A 221 -3.27 -6.04 -20.18
CA GLY A 221 -3.21 -5.07 -19.10
C GLY A 221 -1.81 -4.55 -18.81
N LEU A 222 -0.79 -5.41 -18.81
CA LEU A 222 0.60 -4.98 -18.65
C LEU A 222 1.06 -4.07 -19.79
N ALA A 223 0.56 -4.28 -21.01
CA ALA A 223 0.84 -3.40 -22.15
C ALA A 223 0.08 -2.06 -22.06
N LEU A 224 -1.18 -2.06 -21.59
CA LEU A 224 -1.96 -0.83 -21.38
C LEU A 224 -1.42 0.03 -20.24
N PHE A 225 -0.92 -0.63 -19.19
CA PHE A 225 -0.45 -0.02 -17.94
C PHE A 225 1.00 -0.45 -17.66
N PRO A 226 1.97 -0.03 -18.50
CA PRO A 226 3.37 -0.41 -18.29
C PRO A 226 3.86 0.05 -16.91
N PRO A 227 4.77 -0.71 -16.26
CA PRO A 227 5.42 -0.24 -15.04
C PRO A 227 6.19 1.06 -15.31
N ALA A 228 6.30 1.94 -14.31
CA ALA A 228 6.96 3.25 -14.45
C ALA A 228 8.40 3.13 -15.02
N ALA A 229 9.10 2.03 -14.70
CA ALA A 229 10.43 1.71 -15.22
C ALA A 229 10.48 1.18 -16.66
N ALA A 230 9.33 0.90 -17.30
CA ALA A 230 9.24 0.54 -18.73
C ALA A 230 8.74 1.71 -19.60
N ALA A 231 8.09 2.71 -19.00
CA ALA A 231 7.79 3.98 -19.66
C ALA A 231 9.07 4.80 -19.97
N THR A 232 10.16 4.54 -19.24
CA THR A 232 11.47 5.20 -19.39
C THR A 232 12.24 4.86 -20.68
N HIS A 233 11.82 3.85 -21.44
CA HIS A 233 12.48 3.51 -22.72
C HIS A 233 11.70 3.94 -23.98
N ALA A 234 10.51 4.51 -23.82
CA ALA A 234 9.78 5.20 -24.90
C ALA A 234 9.81 6.73 -24.77
N SER A 235 10.34 7.27 -23.66
CA SER A 235 10.47 8.71 -23.41
C SER A 235 11.84 9.04 -22.79
N ALA A 236 12.91 8.61 -23.45
CA ALA A 236 14.29 9.03 -23.15
C ALA A 236 14.67 10.35 -23.85
N ALA A 237 13.70 11.21 -24.16
CA ALA A 237 13.95 12.57 -24.60
C ALA A 237 13.11 13.54 -23.76
N ALA A 238 13.81 14.46 -23.10
CA ALA A 238 13.32 15.63 -22.35
C ALA A 238 12.68 15.35 -20.97
N ALA A 239 13.55 15.32 -19.95
CA ALA A 239 13.19 15.70 -18.59
C ALA A 239 13.07 17.23 -18.50
N THR A 240 11.94 17.76 -18.96
CA THR A 240 11.49 19.13 -18.69
C THR A 240 9.98 19.16 -18.88
N LEU A 241 9.25 19.85 -17.99
CA LEU A 241 7.80 20.04 -18.10
C LEU A 241 7.43 20.57 -19.52
N PRO A 242 6.29 20.17 -20.11
CA PRO A 242 6.01 20.41 -21.52
C PRO A 242 5.88 21.92 -21.83
N ILE A 243 6.74 22.40 -22.74
CA ILE A 243 6.67 23.71 -23.39
C ILE A 243 6.06 23.49 -24.79
N THR A 244 5.04 24.25 -25.18
CA THR A 244 4.54 24.22 -26.57
C THR A 244 5.50 24.95 -27.51
N ALA A 245 5.42 24.63 -28.80
CA ALA A 245 6.32 25.06 -29.88
C ALA A 245 6.35 26.58 -30.19
N GLU A 246 5.81 27.42 -29.31
CA GLU A 246 5.82 28.88 -29.45
C GLU A 246 6.54 29.59 -28.29
N GLY A 247 7.25 28.86 -27.41
CA GLY A 247 8.08 29.47 -26.37
C GLY A 247 7.29 30.21 -25.29
N VAL A 248 5.98 29.97 -25.19
CA VAL A 248 5.15 30.40 -24.06
C VAL A 248 4.96 29.19 -23.15
N PRO A 249 5.39 29.22 -21.88
CA PRO A 249 5.04 28.17 -20.94
C PRO A 249 3.51 28.13 -20.84
N VAL A 250 2.89 26.99 -21.13
CA VAL A 250 1.47 26.80 -20.84
C VAL A 250 1.38 26.57 -19.33
N SER A 251 1.38 27.68 -18.62
CA SER A 251 1.12 27.87 -17.19
C SER A 251 -0.35 27.52 -16.89
N VAL A 252 -0.71 26.24 -16.93
CA VAL A 252 -2.01 25.84 -16.39
C VAL A 252 -1.89 25.88 -14.88
N ALA A 253 -2.39 26.96 -14.28
CA ALA A 253 -2.59 27.03 -12.85
C ALA A 253 -3.36 25.77 -12.40
N LEU A 254 -2.74 24.97 -11.53
CA LEU A 254 -3.38 23.79 -10.98
C LEU A 254 -4.29 24.22 -9.86
N GLU A 255 -5.55 23.81 -9.96
CA GLU A 255 -6.58 24.14 -8.99
C GLU A 255 -7.49 22.96 -8.73
N LYS A 256 -8.36 23.09 -7.72
CA LYS A 256 -9.31 22.07 -7.32
C LYS A 256 -10.10 21.51 -8.51
N GLY A 257 -10.07 20.18 -8.66
CA GLY A 257 -10.71 19.47 -9.78
C GLY A 257 -9.75 19.14 -10.93
N SER A 258 -8.53 19.70 -10.95
CA SER A 258 -7.48 19.30 -11.90
C SER A 258 -7.09 17.85 -11.71
N LEU A 259 -6.92 17.11 -12.82
CA LEU A 259 -6.45 15.74 -12.84
C LEU A 259 -5.33 15.60 -13.88
N SER A 260 -4.08 15.52 -13.43
CA SER A 260 -2.91 15.43 -14.33
C SER A 260 -1.67 14.92 -13.59
N GLU A 261 -0.66 14.47 -14.34
CA GLU A 261 0.65 14.11 -13.78
C GLU A 261 1.32 15.29 -13.05
N ALA A 262 1.12 16.51 -13.55
CA ALA A 262 1.61 17.73 -12.90
C ALA A 262 1.05 17.91 -11.47
N VAL A 263 -0.20 17.49 -11.22
CA VAL A 263 -0.78 17.48 -9.87
C VAL A 263 -0.10 16.44 -8.98
N GLY A 264 0.28 15.29 -9.54
CA GLY A 264 1.01 14.24 -8.81
C GLY A 264 2.39 14.72 -8.39
N LEU A 265 3.13 15.34 -9.32
CA LEU A 265 4.44 15.95 -9.03
C LEU A 265 4.36 17.06 -7.98
N LEU A 266 3.32 17.90 -8.06
CA LEU A 266 3.04 18.91 -7.03
C LEU A 266 2.81 18.27 -5.66
N GLN A 267 1.97 17.23 -5.59
CA GLN A 267 1.69 16.51 -4.35
C GLN A 267 2.96 15.88 -3.76
N ASP A 268 3.81 15.28 -4.58
CA ASP A 268 5.10 14.69 -4.14
C ASP A 268 6.04 15.76 -3.56
N ALA A 269 6.12 16.93 -4.22
CA ALA A 269 6.91 18.05 -3.72
C ALA A 269 6.36 18.59 -2.39
N LEU A 270 5.03 18.73 -2.25
CA LEU A 270 4.42 19.19 -1.00
C LEU A 270 4.59 18.17 0.14
N VAL A 271 4.65 16.86 -0.16
CA VAL A 271 5.02 15.82 0.81
C VAL A 271 6.47 15.96 1.24
N ALA A 272 7.41 16.12 0.29
CA ALA A 272 8.83 16.28 0.59
C ALA A 272 9.09 17.49 1.51
N LEU A 273 8.32 18.56 1.31
CA LEU A 273 8.36 19.76 2.12
C LEU A 273 7.58 19.65 3.44
N GLY A 274 6.71 18.65 3.59
CA GLY A 274 5.91 18.42 4.79
C GLY A 274 4.62 19.24 4.89
N TYR A 275 4.15 19.81 3.78
CA TYR A 275 2.84 20.48 3.70
C TYR A 275 1.67 19.51 3.51
N MET A 276 1.99 18.28 3.12
CA MET A 276 1.05 17.17 3.18
C MET A 276 1.75 15.86 3.51
N THR A 277 0.96 14.84 3.83
CA THR A 277 1.43 13.47 4.01
C THR A 277 0.99 12.58 2.86
N LEU A 278 1.69 11.47 2.63
CA LEU A 278 1.25 10.44 1.69
C LEU A 278 -0.17 9.93 2.04
N ASP A 279 -0.52 9.86 3.33
CA ASP A 279 -1.87 9.50 3.79
C ASP A 279 -2.94 10.54 3.40
N GLN A 280 -2.56 11.83 3.34
CA GLN A 280 -3.45 12.88 2.88
C GLN A 280 -3.71 12.78 1.36
N ILE A 281 -2.72 12.35 0.57
CA ILE A 281 -2.89 12.06 -0.86
C ILE A 281 -3.78 10.83 -1.08
N GLY A 282 -3.48 9.72 -0.38
CA GLY A 282 -4.20 8.46 -0.53
C GLY A 282 -4.34 8.01 -1.99
N ASN A 283 -5.55 7.67 -2.43
CA ASN A 283 -5.85 7.22 -3.79
C ASN A 283 -6.10 8.37 -4.79
N PHE A 284 -5.77 9.61 -4.41
CA PHE A 284 -6.01 10.82 -5.22
C PHE A 284 -4.70 11.44 -5.74
N HIS A 285 -3.66 10.62 -5.92
CA HIS A 285 -2.41 11.05 -6.57
C HIS A 285 -2.70 11.49 -8.01
N GLY A 286 -2.22 12.66 -8.39
CA GLY A 286 -2.57 13.28 -9.67
C GLY A 286 -3.93 13.99 -9.70
N SER A 287 -4.69 14.00 -8.59
CA SER A 287 -5.99 14.67 -8.46
C SER A 287 -5.95 15.81 -7.43
N PHE A 288 -6.30 17.02 -7.86
CA PHE A 288 -6.20 18.22 -7.02
C PHE A 288 -7.49 18.36 -6.19
N GLY A 289 -7.50 17.75 -5.01
CA GLY A 289 -8.64 17.78 -4.08
C GLY A 289 -8.49 18.82 -2.95
N PRO A 290 -9.47 18.89 -2.03
CA PRO A 290 -9.44 19.84 -0.90
C PRO A 290 -8.18 19.75 -0.01
N LYS A 291 -7.56 18.57 0.09
CA LYS A 291 -6.31 18.38 0.85
C LYS A 291 -5.09 18.96 0.11
N THR A 292 -5.07 18.85 -1.21
CA THR A 292 -4.03 19.48 -2.06
C THR A 292 -4.19 20.99 -2.07
N GLU A 293 -5.43 21.49 -2.17
CA GLU A 293 -5.78 22.90 -2.00
C GLU A 293 -5.30 23.45 -0.65
N ALA A 294 -5.57 22.75 0.45
CA ALA A 294 -5.11 23.15 1.78
C ALA A 294 -3.58 23.16 1.91
N ALA A 295 -2.89 22.17 1.33
CA ALA A 295 -1.43 22.09 1.35
C ALA A 295 -0.78 23.23 0.52
N VAL A 296 -1.35 23.55 -0.65
CA VAL A 296 -0.90 24.68 -1.48
C VAL A 296 -1.13 26.01 -0.75
N SER A 297 -2.28 26.18 -0.11
CA SER A 297 -2.57 27.37 0.72
C SER A 297 -1.57 27.51 1.87
N ALA A 298 -1.23 26.43 2.57
CA ALA A 298 -0.24 26.46 3.64
C ALA A 298 1.18 26.79 3.12
N PHE A 299 1.56 26.24 1.96
CA PHE A 299 2.81 26.58 1.30
C PHE A 299 2.88 28.08 0.94
N GLN A 300 1.82 28.63 0.34
CA GLN A 300 1.70 30.05 0.01
C GLN A 300 1.81 30.93 1.27
N GLN A 301 1.11 30.60 2.35
CA GLN A 301 1.16 31.35 3.60
C GLN A 301 2.58 31.42 4.17
N ASN A 302 3.29 30.29 4.20
CA ASN A 302 4.66 30.22 4.73
C ASN A 302 5.69 30.96 3.85
N LEU A 303 5.39 31.17 2.56
CA LEU A 303 6.16 32.04 1.67
C LEU A 303 5.75 33.52 1.74
N GLY A 304 4.76 33.88 2.56
CA GLY A 304 4.22 35.25 2.63
C GLY A 304 3.41 35.65 1.40
N LEU A 305 2.90 34.68 0.63
CA LEU A 305 2.02 34.87 -0.52
C LEU A 305 0.56 34.86 -0.09
N THR A 306 -0.33 35.35 -0.95
CA THR A 306 -1.78 35.18 -0.77
C THR A 306 -2.15 33.70 -0.88
N ALA A 307 -2.83 33.17 0.13
CA ALA A 307 -3.23 31.76 0.25
C ALA A 307 -4.44 31.43 -0.65
N THR A 308 -4.24 31.47 -1.96
CA THR A 308 -5.30 31.25 -2.94
C THR A 308 -5.70 29.78 -3.09
N GLY A 309 -4.84 28.85 -2.67
CA GLY A 309 -5.06 27.40 -2.84
C GLY A 309 -4.86 26.91 -4.28
N LYS A 310 -4.44 27.81 -5.19
CA LYS A 310 -4.09 27.53 -6.58
C LYS A 310 -2.58 27.50 -6.73
N PHE A 311 -2.07 26.62 -7.57
CA PHE A 311 -0.63 26.47 -7.80
C PHE A 311 -0.26 26.98 -9.19
N GLY A 312 0.54 28.05 -9.26
CA GLY A 312 0.95 28.72 -10.49
C GLY A 312 2.45 28.94 -10.59
N ASP A 313 2.85 29.94 -11.38
CA ASP A 313 4.25 30.14 -11.76
C ASP A 313 5.16 30.55 -10.59
N VAL A 314 4.64 31.37 -9.68
CA VAL A 314 5.39 31.84 -8.51
C VAL A 314 5.67 30.68 -7.57
N GLU A 315 4.67 29.83 -7.30
CA GLU A 315 4.82 28.65 -6.46
C GLU A 315 5.70 27.59 -7.12
N SER A 316 5.59 27.42 -8.45
CA SER A 316 6.44 26.52 -9.23
C SER A 316 7.91 26.91 -9.12
N LYS A 317 8.23 28.19 -9.30
CA LYS A 317 9.60 28.67 -9.17
C LYS A 317 10.14 28.50 -7.75
N ALA A 318 9.31 28.76 -6.75
CA ALA A 318 9.68 28.56 -5.35
C ALA A 318 10.00 27.10 -5.02
N LEU A 319 9.22 26.14 -5.53
CA LEU A 319 9.51 24.71 -5.36
C LEU A 319 10.82 24.31 -6.03
N GLU A 320 11.07 24.78 -7.26
CA GLU A 320 12.31 24.52 -7.99
C GLU A 320 13.53 24.99 -7.20
N ASP A 321 13.51 26.23 -6.71
CA ASP A 321 14.61 26.83 -5.95
C ASP A 321 14.92 26.03 -4.66
N ILE A 322 13.88 25.56 -3.95
CA ILE A 322 14.05 24.75 -2.73
C ILE A 322 14.60 23.35 -3.05
N GLN A 323 14.20 22.77 -4.19
CA GLN A 323 14.68 21.47 -4.64
C GLN A 323 16.14 21.52 -5.09
N SER A 324 16.54 22.59 -5.80
CA SER A 324 17.94 22.83 -6.17
C SER A 324 18.81 23.27 -5.00
N GLY A 325 18.18 23.70 -3.90
CA GLY A 325 18.82 24.26 -2.73
C GLY A 325 19.03 25.76 -2.87
N VAL A 326 18.58 26.52 -1.87
CA VAL A 326 18.76 27.98 -1.82
C VAL A 326 20.03 28.29 -1.03
N ALA A 327 20.97 29.00 -1.64
CA ALA A 327 22.31 29.20 -1.12
C ALA A 327 22.81 30.63 -1.31
N LYS A 328 24.02 30.88 -0.78
CA LYS A 328 24.70 32.16 -0.93
C LYS A 328 24.89 32.52 -2.41
N GLY A 329 24.46 33.72 -2.77
CA GLY A 329 24.50 34.24 -4.14
C GLY A 329 23.14 34.24 -4.82
N ASP A 330 22.14 33.53 -4.30
CA ASP A 330 20.77 33.60 -4.81
C ASP A 330 20.17 34.99 -4.54
N THR A 331 19.53 35.55 -5.56
CA THR A 331 19.07 36.94 -5.53
C THR A 331 17.55 37.04 -5.68
N ASN A 332 16.93 37.87 -4.84
CA ASN A 332 15.61 38.49 -5.05
C ASN A 332 14.44 37.53 -5.31
N THR A 333 14.53 36.25 -4.91
CA THR A 333 13.41 35.30 -4.99
C THR A 333 12.48 35.41 -3.78
N GLN A 334 11.21 35.03 -3.95
CA GLN A 334 10.25 34.98 -2.84
C GLN A 334 10.73 34.06 -1.70
N VAL A 335 11.45 33.00 -2.05
CA VAL A 335 11.99 32.01 -1.08
C VAL A 335 13.09 32.62 -0.22
N VAL A 336 14.04 33.37 -0.81
CA VAL A 336 15.11 34.05 -0.05
C VAL A 336 14.52 35.03 0.97
N LYS A 337 13.50 35.80 0.57
CA LYS A 337 12.80 36.73 1.47
C LYS A 337 12.12 35.99 2.62
N ALA A 338 11.41 34.90 2.33
CA ALA A 338 10.77 34.09 3.35
C ALA A 338 11.80 33.54 4.36
N ILE A 339 12.94 33.01 3.88
CA ILE A 339 14.02 32.49 4.73
C ILE A 339 14.58 33.57 5.64
N GLN A 340 14.90 34.74 5.09
CA GLN A 340 15.44 35.86 5.87
C GLN A 340 14.45 36.35 6.93
N THR A 341 13.18 36.52 6.58
CA THR A 341 12.12 36.86 7.53
C THR A 341 12.04 35.83 8.65
N ARG A 342 12.04 34.54 8.32
CA ARG A 342 11.96 33.47 9.32
C ARG A 342 13.17 33.43 10.25
N LEU A 343 14.37 33.67 9.74
CA LEU A 343 15.58 33.75 10.55
C LEU A 343 15.58 34.99 11.47
N VAL A 344 14.97 36.10 11.05
CA VAL A 344 14.74 37.27 11.91
C VAL A 344 13.76 36.92 13.03
N GLU A 345 12.64 36.26 12.73
CA GLU A 345 11.67 35.79 13.74
C GLU A 345 12.30 34.83 14.76
N LEU A 346 13.21 33.97 14.32
CA LEU A 346 13.95 33.03 15.17
C LEU A 346 15.10 33.69 15.94
N GLY A 347 15.34 35.00 15.76
CA GLY A 347 16.41 35.74 16.42
C GLY A 347 17.82 35.40 15.95
N LEU A 348 17.95 34.67 14.83
CA LEU A 348 19.23 34.32 14.21
C LEU A 348 19.73 35.41 13.25
N LEU A 349 18.85 36.32 12.85
CA LEU A 349 19.17 37.56 12.13
C LEU A 349 18.43 38.75 12.75
N THR A 350 18.91 39.95 12.46
CA THR A 350 18.22 41.22 12.76
C THR A 350 17.68 41.84 11.48
N GLN A 351 16.61 42.63 11.59
CA GLN A 351 16.07 43.35 10.43
C GLN A 351 17.13 44.27 9.79
N LYS A 352 18.05 44.82 10.58
CA LYS A 352 19.16 45.64 10.08
C LYS A 352 20.14 44.83 9.24
N GLN A 353 20.43 43.57 9.59
CA GLN A 353 21.30 42.69 8.81
C GLN A 353 20.66 42.26 7.48
N VAL A 354 19.35 42.06 7.47
CA VAL A 354 18.59 41.79 6.25
C VAL A 354 18.56 43.03 5.33
N ASN A 355 18.42 44.23 5.91
CA ASN A 355 18.32 45.49 5.18
C ASN A 355 19.68 46.08 4.73
N THR A 356 20.66 45.24 4.35
CA THR A 356 22.03 45.66 3.96
C THR A 356 22.26 45.73 2.43
N GLY A 357 21.24 45.44 1.61
CA GLY A 357 21.33 45.42 0.16
C GLY A 357 20.04 44.88 -0.49
N PRO A 358 20.03 44.60 -1.80
CA PRO A 358 18.79 44.42 -2.58
C PRO A 358 17.93 43.17 -2.29
N GLY A 359 18.18 42.40 -1.22
CA GLY A 359 17.45 41.15 -0.93
C GLY A 359 18.16 39.89 -1.42
N ILE A 360 19.48 39.85 -1.23
CA ILE A 360 20.36 38.74 -1.64
C ILE A 360 20.56 37.80 -0.46
N PHE A 361 20.61 36.50 -0.72
CA PHE A 361 21.11 35.51 0.24
C PHE A 361 22.63 35.70 0.39
N GLY A 362 23.03 36.55 1.35
CA GLY A 362 24.44 36.91 1.58
C GLY A 362 25.14 36.03 2.63
N GLY A 363 26.40 36.35 2.93
CA GLY A 363 27.19 35.60 3.92
C GLY A 363 26.57 35.57 5.32
N GLN A 364 25.94 36.66 5.76
CA GLN A 364 25.25 36.69 7.06
C GLN A 364 24.02 35.75 7.08
N THR A 365 23.29 35.63 5.97
CA THR A 365 22.18 34.69 5.85
C THR A 365 22.67 33.24 5.85
N GLU A 366 23.78 32.96 5.15
CA GLU A 366 24.43 31.65 5.15
C GLU A 366 24.85 31.22 6.57
N ASP A 367 25.51 32.10 7.31
CA ASP A 367 25.95 31.82 8.69
C ASP A 367 24.76 31.56 9.62
N ALA A 368 23.70 32.35 9.50
CA ALA A 368 22.46 32.15 10.26
C ALA A 368 21.79 30.81 9.92
N VAL A 369 21.79 30.38 8.64
CA VAL A 369 21.30 29.06 8.23
C VAL A 369 22.17 27.94 8.79
N LYS A 370 23.50 28.06 8.77
CA LYS A 370 24.40 27.07 9.38
C LYS A 370 24.16 26.95 10.88
N GLN A 371 23.94 28.08 11.55
CA GLN A 371 23.63 28.11 12.98
C GLN A 371 22.27 27.44 13.25
N PHE A 372 21.25 27.75 12.46
CA PHE A 372 19.94 27.07 12.53
C PHE A 372 20.09 25.55 12.34
N GLN A 373 20.76 25.13 11.28
CA GLN A 373 21.00 23.72 10.96
C GLN A 373 21.72 23.01 12.12
N THR A 374 22.74 23.63 12.69
CA THR A 374 23.48 23.11 13.85
C THR A 374 22.55 22.94 15.05
N ASN A 375 21.76 23.97 15.38
CA ASN A 375 20.80 23.94 16.50
C ASN A 375 19.75 22.83 16.33
N HIS A 376 19.38 22.51 15.09
CA HIS A 376 18.39 21.49 14.75
C HIS A 376 19.00 20.14 14.31
N LYS A 377 20.30 19.93 14.54
CA LYS A 377 21.03 18.68 14.19
C LYS A 377 20.93 18.27 12.71
N LEU A 378 20.85 19.25 11.83
CA LEU A 378 20.94 19.10 10.38
C LEU A 378 22.39 19.32 9.92
N SER A 379 22.71 18.91 8.68
CA SER A 379 24.00 19.25 8.06
C SER A 379 24.13 20.77 7.95
N ALA A 380 25.18 21.35 8.53
CA ALA A 380 25.45 22.78 8.54
C ALA A 380 26.08 23.26 7.22
N SER A 381 25.43 22.95 6.08
CA SER A 381 25.89 23.32 4.75
C SER A 381 25.73 24.80 4.44
N GLY A 382 24.83 25.50 5.14
CA GLY A 382 24.41 26.86 4.78
C GLY A 382 23.46 26.92 3.58
N VAL A 383 23.11 25.76 3.01
CA VAL A 383 22.17 25.62 1.90
C VAL A 383 20.81 25.18 2.44
N VAL A 384 19.76 25.90 2.05
CA VAL A 384 18.38 25.61 2.42
C VAL A 384 17.75 24.67 1.39
N GLU A 385 17.94 23.38 1.62
CA GLU A 385 17.25 22.30 0.89
C GLU A 385 15.93 21.93 1.60
N ALA A 386 15.12 21.04 1.01
CA ALA A 386 13.82 20.62 1.53
C ALA A 386 13.78 20.28 3.04
N LYS A 387 14.81 19.58 3.56
CA LYS A 387 14.89 19.24 5.01
C LYS A 387 15.08 20.48 5.89
N THR A 388 15.96 21.39 5.47
CA THR A 388 16.22 22.67 6.15
C THR A 388 14.99 23.57 6.06
N PHE A 389 14.37 23.65 4.88
CA PHE A 389 13.16 24.43 4.66
C PHE A 389 12.01 23.95 5.54
N ARG A 390 11.78 22.64 5.60
CA ARG A 390 10.78 22.05 6.50
C ARG A 390 11.05 22.39 7.97
N ALA A 391 12.29 22.31 8.42
CA ALA A 391 12.64 22.65 9.79
C ALA A 391 12.42 24.15 10.10
N LEU A 392 12.69 25.03 9.14
CA LEU A 392 12.47 26.48 9.27
C LEU A 392 10.98 26.84 9.36
N PHE A 393 10.15 26.30 8.46
CA PHE A 393 8.78 26.78 8.25
C PHE A 393 7.67 25.87 8.79
N ASN A 394 7.96 24.59 9.07
CA ASN A 394 6.96 23.60 9.48
C ASN A 394 7.21 23.10 10.92
N GLN A 395 7.45 24.03 11.85
CA GLN A 395 7.70 23.71 13.25
C GLN A 395 6.45 23.09 13.92
N ILE A 396 6.48 21.78 14.15
CA ILE A 396 5.88 21.21 15.36
C ILE A 396 6.70 21.77 16.52
N ALA A 397 6.04 22.54 17.39
CA ALA A 397 6.65 23.35 18.44
C ALA A 397 7.78 22.63 19.20
N THR A 398 8.97 23.20 19.14
CA THR A 398 10.16 22.80 19.91
C THR A 398 10.26 23.56 21.22
N SER A 399 10.33 22.83 22.33
CA SER A 399 11.06 23.21 23.55
C SER A 399 11.85 21.97 24.02
N ALA A 400 13.17 22.10 24.14
CA ALA A 400 14.14 21.06 24.58
C ALA A 400 14.50 21.22 26.09
N PRO A 401 15.37 20.41 26.76
CA PRO A 401 15.98 19.09 26.46
C PRO A 401 15.89 18.04 27.63
N THR A 402 16.66 16.94 27.52
CA THR A 402 17.05 15.84 28.46
C THR A 402 16.28 14.49 28.42
N PRO A 403 16.95 13.33 28.73
CA PRO A 403 16.99 12.14 27.89
C PRO A 403 16.27 10.90 28.49
N THR A 404 16.26 9.79 27.73
CA THR A 404 15.89 8.41 28.13
C THR A 404 14.50 7.93 27.69
N SER A 405 14.50 6.89 26.84
CA SER A 405 13.48 5.85 26.59
C SER A 405 12.02 6.22 26.27
N ALA A 406 11.58 5.80 25.07
CA ALA A 406 10.21 5.65 24.53
C ALA A 406 9.47 6.99 24.24
N SER A 407 8.66 7.20 23.20
CA SER A 407 7.71 6.30 22.55
C SER A 407 7.29 6.91 21.20
N GLY A 408 7.55 6.19 20.12
CA GLY A 408 6.82 6.37 18.87
C GLY A 408 6.65 4.99 18.27
N VAL A 409 5.42 4.47 18.29
CA VAL A 409 5.07 3.30 17.49
C VAL A 409 4.84 3.83 16.08
N PHE A 410 5.66 3.42 15.12
CA PHE A 410 5.57 3.84 13.73
C PHE A 410 5.41 2.63 12.81
N ILE A 411 4.94 2.88 11.59
CA ILE A 411 4.98 1.89 10.52
C ILE A 411 6.43 1.76 10.07
N ALA A 412 6.98 0.58 10.28
CA ALA A 412 8.34 0.25 9.92
C ALA A 412 8.59 0.51 8.43
N GLN A 413 9.79 0.98 8.13
CA GLN A 413 10.29 1.13 6.78
C GLN A 413 11.46 0.18 6.57
N ASP A 414 11.79 -0.09 5.31
CA ASP A 414 12.98 -0.86 4.97
C ASP A 414 14.23 -0.18 5.53
N GLY A 415 15.19 -1.00 5.96
CA GLY A 415 16.42 -0.55 6.56
C GLY A 415 17.63 -1.18 5.91
N GLU A 416 18.81 -0.81 6.40
CA GLU A 416 20.05 -1.42 5.96
C GLU A 416 20.03 -2.92 6.30
N HIS A 417 20.14 -3.76 5.27
CA HIS A 417 20.15 -5.22 5.36
C HIS A 417 18.89 -5.90 5.90
N PHE A 418 17.78 -5.19 6.02
CA PHE A 418 16.48 -5.82 6.21
C PHE A 418 15.37 -5.08 5.49
N THR A 419 14.42 -5.84 4.97
CA THR A 419 13.14 -5.29 4.48
C THR A 419 12.05 -5.65 5.47
N VAL A 420 11.04 -4.80 5.56
CA VAL A 420 9.86 -5.03 6.40
C VAL A 420 8.66 -5.28 5.50
N ALA A 421 7.86 -6.29 5.84
CA ALA A 421 6.54 -6.40 5.25
C ALA A 421 5.73 -5.13 5.60
N SER A 422 4.83 -4.73 4.70
CA SER A 422 4.08 -3.49 4.86
C SER A 422 3.28 -3.48 6.18
N SER A 423 3.02 -2.29 6.73
CA SER A 423 2.27 -2.07 7.98
C SER A 423 2.78 -2.75 9.25
N ILE A 424 3.99 -3.29 9.29
CA ILE A 424 4.62 -3.72 10.54
C ILE A 424 4.79 -2.51 11.45
N LEU A 425 4.38 -2.63 12.71
CA LEU A 425 4.66 -1.61 13.71
C LEU A 425 6.04 -1.87 14.32
N MET A 426 6.80 -0.80 14.49
CA MET A 426 8.06 -0.80 15.22
C MET A 426 8.08 0.34 16.21
N THR A 427 8.76 0.11 17.32
CA THR A 427 9.28 1.19 18.15
C THR A 427 10.71 1.48 17.73
N ALA A 428 11.23 2.65 18.11
CA ALA A 428 12.63 3.01 17.80
C ALA A 428 13.60 1.96 18.38
N ASP A 429 13.33 1.51 19.60
CA ASP A 429 14.07 0.44 20.28
C ASP A 429 14.02 -0.88 19.51
N LEU A 430 12.85 -1.30 19.03
CA LEU A 430 12.74 -2.50 18.22
C LEU A 430 13.51 -2.38 16.90
N GLN A 431 13.40 -1.24 16.21
CA GLN A 431 14.10 -1.03 14.95
C GLN A 431 15.61 -1.14 15.11
N GLU A 432 16.16 -0.57 16.18
CA GLU A 432 17.60 -0.70 16.50
C GLU A 432 17.99 -2.17 16.74
N LYS A 433 17.20 -2.91 17.53
CA LYS A 433 17.41 -4.35 17.77
C LYS A 433 17.36 -5.14 16.46
N VAL A 434 16.42 -4.84 15.57
CA VAL A 434 16.31 -5.49 14.25
C VAL A 434 17.54 -5.19 13.39
N ALA A 435 17.94 -3.93 13.29
CA ALA A 435 19.11 -3.52 12.49
C ALA A 435 20.38 -4.25 12.96
N ASN A 436 20.58 -4.36 14.28
CA ASN A 436 21.71 -5.10 14.85
C ASN A 436 21.72 -6.59 14.47
N VAL A 437 20.56 -7.25 14.46
CA VAL A 437 20.45 -8.65 14.02
C VAL A 437 20.67 -8.77 12.51
N ALA A 438 20.06 -7.88 11.73
CA ALA A 438 20.12 -7.86 10.27
C ALA A 438 21.55 -7.65 9.77
N ASN A 439 22.29 -6.71 10.35
CA ASN A 439 23.68 -6.43 9.99
C ASN A 439 24.58 -7.64 10.26
N ARG A 440 24.40 -8.33 11.39
CA ARG A 440 25.16 -9.55 11.71
C ARG A 440 24.80 -10.71 10.81
N TYR A 441 23.51 -10.87 10.50
CA TYR A 441 23.06 -11.89 9.56
C TYR A 441 23.61 -11.66 8.16
N PHE A 442 23.62 -10.41 7.70
CA PHE A 442 24.20 -10.01 6.43
C PHE A 442 25.71 -10.25 6.40
N ALA A 443 26.44 -9.95 7.48
CA ALA A 443 27.87 -10.23 7.56
C ALA A 443 28.21 -11.73 7.41
N ILE A 444 27.30 -12.63 7.83
CA ILE A 444 27.47 -14.08 7.71
C ILE A 444 27.10 -14.58 6.30
N THR A 445 26.08 -13.99 5.68
CA THR A 445 25.40 -14.60 4.52
C THR A 445 25.45 -13.80 3.23
N GLY A 446 25.75 -12.49 3.31
CA GLY A 446 25.56 -11.53 2.22
C GLY A 446 24.09 -11.26 1.86
N HIS A 447 23.13 -11.74 2.65
CA HIS A 447 21.70 -11.59 2.40
C HIS A 447 20.99 -10.85 3.52
N GLY A 448 20.01 -10.01 3.15
CA GLY A 448 19.20 -9.28 4.12
C GLY A 448 18.06 -10.12 4.72
N LEU A 449 17.54 -9.68 5.87
CA LEU A 449 16.38 -10.29 6.51
C LEU A 449 15.07 -9.72 5.96
N ILE A 450 14.03 -10.55 5.92
CA ILE A 450 12.66 -10.10 5.64
C ILE A 450 11.86 -10.22 6.93
N VAL A 451 11.63 -9.09 7.59
CA VAL A 451 10.83 -9.00 8.81
C VAL A 451 9.35 -9.02 8.43
N THR A 452 8.60 -9.95 9.01
CA THR A 452 7.17 -10.18 8.73
C THR A 452 6.27 -9.83 9.91
N SER A 453 6.84 -9.65 11.11
CA SER A 453 6.11 -9.07 12.25
C SER A 453 7.06 -8.34 13.19
N GLY A 454 6.55 -7.34 13.90
CA GLY A 454 7.30 -6.49 14.81
C GLY A 454 6.56 -6.25 16.12
N TYR A 455 6.55 -5.00 16.59
CA TYR A 455 5.77 -4.61 17.75
C TYR A 455 4.29 -4.88 17.48
N ARG A 456 3.62 -5.56 18.41
CA ARG A 456 2.19 -5.88 18.27
C ARG A 456 1.44 -5.32 19.46
N PRO A 457 0.79 -4.14 19.32
CA PRO A 457 -0.01 -3.57 20.40
C PRO A 457 -1.24 -4.45 20.72
N PRO A 458 -1.90 -4.22 21.87
CA PRO A 458 -2.99 -5.07 22.36
C PRO A 458 -4.12 -5.34 21.36
N ASP A 459 -4.52 -4.34 20.57
CA ASP A 459 -5.53 -4.44 19.52
C ASP A 459 -5.13 -5.44 18.41
N ARG A 460 -3.87 -5.37 17.95
CA ARG A 460 -3.37 -6.31 16.94
C ARG A 460 -3.13 -7.70 17.52
N GLN A 461 -2.66 -7.78 18.77
CA GLN A 461 -2.40 -9.05 19.45
C GLN A 461 -3.70 -9.80 19.77
N SER A 462 -4.75 -9.10 20.21
CA SER A 462 -6.06 -9.70 20.46
C SER A 462 -6.68 -10.25 19.18
N LYS A 463 -6.62 -9.49 18.07
CA LYS A 463 -7.12 -9.92 16.78
C LYS A 463 -6.39 -11.16 16.26
N ALA A 464 -5.06 -11.16 16.30
CA ALA A 464 -4.26 -12.32 15.88
C ALA A 464 -4.59 -13.59 16.69
N MET A 465 -4.82 -13.44 18.00
CA MET A 465 -5.24 -14.55 18.86
C MET A 465 -6.66 -15.01 18.52
N PHE A 466 -7.60 -14.10 18.32
CA PHE A 466 -8.98 -14.41 17.94
C PHE A 466 -9.02 -15.22 16.63
N ASP A 467 -8.29 -14.74 15.61
CA ASP A 467 -8.22 -15.40 14.31
C ASP A 467 -7.72 -16.85 14.44
N LYS A 468 -6.67 -17.09 15.25
CA LYS A 468 -6.17 -18.44 15.52
C LYS A 468 -7.16 -19.30 16.30
N ILE A 469 -7.88 -18.73 17.27
CA ILE A 469 -8.89 -19.49 18.03
C ILE A 469 -10.00 -19.95 17.11
N VAL A 470 -10.48 -19.09 16.21
CA VAL A 470 -11.57 -19.39 15.28
C VAL A 470 -11.14 -20.41 14.22
N THR A 471 -9.88 -20.38 13.78
CA THR A 471 -9.36 -21.25 12.71
C THR A 471 -8.82 -22.59 13.20
N GLU A 472 -8.08 -22.60 14.31
CA GLU A 472 -7.35 -23.77 14.82
C GLU A 472 -7.96 -24.36 16.12
N GLY A 473 -8.89 -23.63 16.75
CA GLY A 473 -9.53 -24.01 18.00
C GLY A 473 -8.75 -23.61 19.25
N GLU A 474 -9.48 -23.47 20.36
CA GLU A 474 -8.94 -22.99 21.64
C GLU A 474 -7.77 -23.83 22.17
N THR A 475 -7.84 -25.16 22.02
CA THR A 475 -6.79 -26.08 22.48
C THR A 475 -5.45 -25.83 21.76
N SER A 476 -5.50 -25.61 20.43
CA SER A 476 -4.29 -25.28 19.65
C SER A 476 -3.67 -24.00 20.19
N VAL A 477 -4.47 -22.94 20.30
CA VAL A 477 -3.99 -21.63 20.76
C VAL A 477 -3.48 -21.69 22.19
N ARG A 478 -4.16 -22.39 23.10
CA ARG A 478 -3.69 -22.58 24.47
C ARG A 478 -2.31 -23.21 24.53
N ASN A 479 -2.00 -24.13 23.62
CA ASN A 479 -0.72 -24.83 23.59
C ASN A 479 0.44 -23.94 23.11
N LEU A 480 0.17 -22.95 22.25
CA LEU A 480 1.19 -22.01 21.75
C LEU A 480 1.81 -21.13 22.84
N TYR A 481 1.02 -20.72 23.84
CA TYR A 481 1.48 -19.76 24.84
C TYR A 481 2.11 -20.43 26.06
N LYS A 482 3.30 -19.98 26.46
CA LYS A 482 4.03 -20.49 27.63
C LYS A 482 3.26 -20.23 28.94
N ASN A 483 2.73 -19.02 29.12
CA ASN A 483 2.01 -18.65 30.34
C ASN A 483 0.54 -19.10 30.29
N LYS A 484 0.26 -20.28 30.86
CA LYS A 484 -1.09 -20.87 30.86
C LYS A 484 -2.14 -20.02 31.58
N ALA A 485 -1.76 -19.35 32.67
CA ALA A 485 -2.70 -18.50 33.42
C ALA A 485 -3.18 -17.31 32.57
N LEU A 486 -2.27 -16.63 31.87
CA LEU A 486 -2.62 -15.46 31.04
C LEU A 486 -3.44 -15.84 29.81
N ILE A 487 -3.13 -16.95 29.13
CA ILE A 487 -3.95 -17.42 28.01
C ILE A 487 -5.32 -17.91 28.49
N ASP A 488 -5.41 -18.55 29.66
CA ASP A 488 -6.68 -19.00 30.21
C ASP A 488 -7.58 -17.81 30.61
N GLU A 489 -7.02 -16.67 31.04
CA GLU A 489 -7.76 -15.41 31.21
C GLU A 489 -8.36 -14.94 29.87
N ILE A 490 -7.54 -14.86 28.82
CA ILE A 490 -7.99 -14.40 27.49
C ILE A 490 -9.04 -15.36 26.90
N LEU A 491 -8.85 -16.67 27.05
CA LEU A 491 -9.81 -17.67 26.58
C LEU A 491 -11.13 -17.62 27.34
N ARG A 492 -11.13 -17.29 28.65
CA ARG A 492 -12.38 -17.02 29.39
C ARG A 492 -13.14 -15.83 28.78
N THR A 493 -12.43 -14.75 28.50
CA THR A 493 -13.01 -13.56 27.86
C THR A 493 -13.55 -13.86 26.46
N TYR A 494 -12.79 -14.60 25.66
CA TYR A 494 -13.24 -15.09 24.36
C TYR A 494 -14.53 -15.91 24.48
N ARG A 495 -14.57 -16.91 25.38
CA ARG A 495 -15.73 -17.79 25.55
C ARG A 495 -16.99 -17.02 25.95
N ALA A 496 -16.85 -16.02 26.81
CA ALA A 496 -17.96 -15.16 27.24
C ALA A 496 -18.56 -14.34 26.07
N ASN A 497 -17.74 -14.02 25.07
CA ASN A 497 -18.12 -13.11 23.98
C ASN A 497 -18.17 -13.77 22.59
N LYS A 498 -17.93 -15.09 22.49
CA LYS A 498 -17.75 -15.83 21.22
C LYS A 498 -18.89 -15.68 20.21
N GLY A 499 -20.07 -15.26 20.65
CA GLY A 499 -21.23 -14.99 19.78
C GLY A 499 -21.07 -13.74 18.90
N ASN A 500 -20.25 -12.79 19.33
CA ASN A 500 -20.00 -11.50 18.68
C ASN A 500 -18.47 -11.26 18.51
N PRO A 501 -17.92 -11.46 17.31
CA PRO A 501 -16.49 -11.31 17.05
C PRO A 501 -15.91 -9.96 17.43
N THR A 502 -16.59 -8.86 17.10
CA THR A 502 -16.12 -7.50 17.39
C THR A 502 -15.98 -7.28 18.89
N VAL A 503 -16.99 -7.69 19.66
CA VAL A 503 -16.96 -7.61 21.13
C VAL A 503 -15.92 -8.56 21.70
N ALA A 504 -15.80 -9.79 21.16
CA ALA A 504 -14.80 -10.74 21.60
C ALA A 504 -13.37 -10.21 21.44
N VAL A 505 -13.04 -9.61 20.28
CA VAL A 505 -11.72 -9.01 20.02
C VAL A 505 -11.47 -7.82 20.95
N ALA A 506 -12.46 -6.94 21.14
CA ALA A 506 -12.34 -5.78 22.03
C ALA A 506 -12.15 -6.17 23.50
N GLU A 507 -12.90 -7.15 23.99
CA GLU A 507 -12.76 -7.63 25.38
C GLU A 507 -11.47 -8.43 25.58
N MET A 508 -11.04 -9.21 24.58
CA MET A 508 -9.72 -9.84 24.59
C MET A 508 -8.60 -8.80 24.62
N GLN A 509 -8.71 -7.71 23.87
CA GLN A 509 -7.78 -6.58 23.92
C GLN A 509 -7.73 -5.98 25.32
N LYS A 510 -8.88 -5.66 25.91
CA LYS A 510 -8.96 -5.12 27.27
C LYS A 510 -8.31 -6.06 28.29
N THR A 511 -8.53 -7.36 28.15
CA THR A 511 -7.88 -8.37 29.00
C THR A 511 -6.35 -8.31 28.87
N ILE A 512 -5.82 -8.20 27.63
CA ILE A 512 -4.38 -8.06 27.38
C ILE A 512 -3.85 -6.75 27.98
N GLU A 513 -4.55 -5.63 27.80
CA GLU A 513 -4.18 -4.34 28.40
C GLU A 513 -4.12 -4.41 29.93
N GLU A 514 -5.09 -5.08 30.56
CA GLU A 514 -5.08 -5.29 32.01
C GLU A 514 -3.94 -6.18 32.47
N GLN A 515 -3.59 -7.23 31.71
CA GLN A 515 -2.41 -8.04 31.99
C GLN A 515 -1.14 -7.16 31.96
N MET A 516 -1.00 -6.31 30.94
CA MET A 516 0.12 -5.38 30.82
C MET A 516 0.19 -4.40 31.99
N LYS A 517 -0.95 -3.84 32.43
CA LYS A 517 -1.03 -2.98 33.63
C LYS A 517 -0.55 -3.68 34.90
N ARG A 518 -0.72 -5.00 34.98
CA ARG A 518 -0.23 -5.84 36.09
C ARG A 518 1.23 -6.30 35.89
N GLY A 519 1.93 -5.79 34.87
CA GLY A 519 3.30 -6.17 34.53
C GLY A 519 3.43 -7.61 33.98
N ARG A 520 2.34 -8.18 33.47
CA ARG A 520 2.31 -9.55 32.92
C ARG A 520 2.02 -9.50 31.42
N PHE A 521 2.80 -10.21 30.62
CA PHE A 521 2.72 -10.13 29.16
C PHE A 521 2.51 -11.53 28.56
N ILE A 522 1.48 -11.67 27.74
CA ILE A 522 1.19 -12.93 27.05
C ILE A 522 2.16 -13.21 25.90
N SER A 523 2.79 -12.17 25.34
CA SER A 523 3.66 -12.21 24.16
C SER A 523 4.77 -11.17 24.24
N ASN A 524 5.98 -11.52 23.78
CA ASN A 524 7.10 -10.59 23.68
C ASN A 524 6.93 -9.51 22.60
N HIS A 525 6.03 -9.73 21.62
CA HIS A 525 5.68 -8.69 20.64
C HIS A 525 5.02 -7.47 21.30
N LEU A 526 4.36 -7.64 22.45
CA LEU A 526 3.79 -6.54 23.24
C LEU A 526 4.84 -5.65 23.91
N LEU A 527 6.10 -6.12 23.94
CA LEU A 527 7.21 -5.49 24.64
C LEU A 527 8.28 -4.92 23.72
N SER A 528 8.05 -4.89 22.40
CA SER A 528 9.11 -4.54 21.44
C SER A 528 10.34 -5.46 21.54
N ASN A 529 10.12 -6.70 21.97
CA ASN A 529 11.17 -7.69 22.22
C ASN A 529 11.00 -8.94 21.35
N ALA A 530 10.22 -8.83 20.28
CA ALA A 530 10.10 -9.91 19.32
C ALA A 530 9.83 -9.43 17.90
N ILE A 531 10.34 -10.20 16.94
CA ILE A 531 10.03 -10.09 15.53
C ILE A 531 9.77 -11.47 14.93
N ASP A 532 9.01 -11.50 13.83
CA ASP A 532 8.93 -12.68 12.98
C ASP A 532 9.72 -12.42 11.69
N VAL A 533 10.43 -13.44 11.22
CA VAL A 533 11.25 -13.36 9.99
C VAL A 533 10.86 -14.48 9.04
N ARG A 534 10.79 -14.17 7.75
CA ARG A 534 10.39 -15.12 6.70
C ARG A 534 11.34 -16.31 6.62
N LYS A 535 10.80 -17.53 6.69
CA LYS A 535 11.61 -18.78 6.68
C LYS A 535 12.23 -19.10 5.31
N ARG A 536 11.48 -18.91 4.21
CA ARG A 536 11.86 -19.34 2.85
C ARG A 536 13.17 -18.72 2.35
N THR A 537 13.46 -17.50 2.77
CA THR A 537 14.62 -16.72 2.33
C THR A 537 15.72 -16.65 3.37
N THR A 538 15.53 -17.29 4.53
CA THR A 538 16.41 -17.12 5.69
C THR A 538 17.03 -18.46 6.11
N ASN A 539 18.35 -18.55 6.06
CA ASN A 539 19.09 -19.68 6.60
C ASN A 539 19.03 -19.73 8.15
N LEU A 540 18.45 -20.79 8.72
CA LEU A 540 18.26 -20.93 10.18
C LEU A 540 19.56 -20.95 10.98
N ALA A 541 20.59 -21.64 10.51
CA ALA A 541 21.85 -21.77 11.25
C ALA A 541 22.53 -20.41 11.38
N SER A 542 22.58 -19.67 10.28
CA SER A 542 23.13 -18.31 10.23
C SER A 542 22.29 -17.32 11.04
N LEU A 543 20.95 -17.47 11.00
CA LEU A 543 20.05 -16.65 11.81
C LEU A 543 20.26 -16.88 13.31
N LYS A 544 20.37 -18.14 13.74
CA LYS A 544 20.69 -18.50 15.14
C LYS A 544 22.03 -17.91 15.57
N ALA A 545 23.05 -18.00 14.72
CA ALA A 545 24.36 -17.42 15.00
C ALA A 545 24.26 -15.89 15.17
N ALA A 546 23.63 -15.17 14.23
CA ALA A 546 23.45 -13.72 14.30
C ALA A 546 22.66 -13.28 15.55
N VAL A 547 21.54 -13.94 15.82
CA VAL A 547 20.67 -13.63 16.96
C VAL A 547 21.35 -13.91 18.31
N SER A 548 22.17 -14.98 18.40
CA SER A 548 22.88 -15.31 19.63
C SER A 548 23.90 -14.24 20.05
N GLN A 549 24.50 -13.55 19.06
CA GLN A 549 25.48 -12.49 19.30
C GLN A 549 24.86 -11.21 19.88
N VAL A 550 23.54 -11.04 19.78
CA VAL A 550 22.80 -9.94 20.42
C VAL A 550 22.00 -10.40 21.63
N GLY A 551 22.27 -11.61 22.14
CA GLY A 551 21.60 -12.16 23.32
C GLY A 551 20.15 -12.59 23.11
N GLY A 552 19.69 -12.72 21.86
CA GLY A 552 18.35 -13.17 21.52
C GLY A 552 18.21 -14.69 21.37
N ARG A 553 17.00 -15.16 21.05
CA ARG A 553 16.68 -16.56 20.79
C ARG A 553 15.79 -16.70 19.55
N VAL A 554 16.05 -17.73 18.74
CA VAL A 554 15.19 -18.10 17.61
C VAL A 554 14.33 -19.31 17.97
N VAL A 555 13.03 -19.21 17.72
CA VAL A 555 12.02 -20.27 17.80
C VAL A 555 11.49 -20.53 16.39
N VAL A 556 11.31 -21.81 16.04
CA VAL A 556 10.77 -22.20 14.73
C VAL A 556 9.26 -22.36 14.88
N GLU A 557 8.49 -21.52 14.19
CA GLU A 557 7.03 -21.52 14.27
C GLU A 557 6.44 -21.64 12.87
N GLY A 558 5.99 -22.85 12.50
CA GLY A 558 5.42 -23.11 11.17
C GLY A 558 6.32 -22.61 10.03
N ASN A 559 5.90 -21.53 9.38
CA ASN A 559 6.49 -20.94 8.18
C ASN A 559 7.30 -19.64 8.42
N HIS A 560 7.48 -19.23 9.67
CA HIS A 560 8.36 -18.12 10.05
C HIS A 560 9.33 -18.54 11.16
N TYR A 561 10.35 -17.72 11.37
CA TYR A 561 11.19 -17.78 12.55
C TYR A 561 10.75 -16.68 13.51
N HIS A 562 10.29 -17.08 14.69
CA HIS A 562 10.00 -16.15 15.77
C HIS A 562 11.29 -15.85 16.51
N ILE A 563 11.64 -14.59 16.66
CA ILE A 563 12.89 -14.15 17.28
C ILE A 563 12.54 -13.35 18.53
N GLU A 564 12.97 -13.84 19.69
CA GLU A 564 12.92 -13.13 20.97
C GLU A 564 14.22 -12.32 21.11
N LEU A 565 14.11 -11.00 21.25
CA LEU A 565 15.22 -10.05 21.38
C LEU A 565 15.27 -9.54 22.83
N ARG A 566 16.47 -9.29 23.35
CA ARG A 566 16.67 -8.79 24.72
C ARG A 566 16.98 -7.30 24.74
#